data_AF-A0A3B9DPS1-F1
#
_entry.id   AF-A0A3B9DPS1-F1
#
_cell.length_a   1.000
_cell.length_b   1.000
_cell.length_c   1.000
_cell.angle_alpha   90.00
_cell.angle_beta   90.00
_cell.angle_gamma   90.00
#
_symmetry.space_group_name_H-M   'P 1'
#
loop_
_entity.id
_entity.type
_entity.pdbx_description
1 polymer ?
#
loop_
_entity_poly.entity_id
_entity_poly.type
_entity_poly.pdbx_seq_one_letter_code
_entity_poly.pdbx_strand_id
1 'polypeptide(L)'
;WRAARELATEHGTGMSFHMSPAKSDPEGFVAEFGHRPMVHLDELGVLDRDVVITHCVQVDDRELSVMAEAGVHVCHCPTTALKVSYGVTQVGKMPEMVMSGINVAIGTDGNNASNYSDMMRATYLVAGLFKDARQDPQM
;
A
#
# COMPACT_ATOMS: atom_id res chain seq x y z
N TRP A 1 -11.65 11.70 6.18
CA TRP A 1 -11.80 11.04 4.88
C TRP A 1 -12.73 11.80 3.93
N ARG A 2 -14.06 11.82 4.13
CA ARG A 2 -15.02 12.45 3.19
C ARG A 2 -14.70 13.92 2.84
N ALA A 3 -14.45 14.77 3.84
CA ALA A 3 -14.09 16.17 3.58
C ALA A 3 -12.80 16.35 2.75
N ALA A 4 -11.81 15.45 2.91
CA ALA A 4 -10.59 15.50 2.11
C ALA A 4 -10.85 15.05 0.66
N ARG A 5 -11.69 14.03 0.45
CA ARG A 5 -12.15 13.58 -0.88
C ARG A 5 -12.95 14.66 -1.60
N GLU A 6 -13.82 15.36 -0.88
CA GLU A 6 -14.58 16.50 -1.41
C GLU A 6 -13.65 17.61 -1.88
N LEU A 7 -12.70 18.03 -1.03
CA LEU A 7 -11.72 19.06 -1.37
C LEU A 7 -10.84 18.66 -2.57
N ALA A 8 -10.40 17.40 -2.62
CA ALA A 8 -9.63 16.88 -3.75
C ALA A 8 -10.41 16.95 -5.06
N THR A 9 -11.71 16.63 -5.00
CA THR A 9 -12.62 16.69 -6.15
C THR A 9 -12.87 18.13 -6.59
N GLU A 10 -13.13 19.04 -5.63
CA GLU A 10 -13.35 20.47 -5.89
C GLU A 10 -12.16 21.10 -6.64
N HIS A 11 -10.94 20.71 -6.27
CA HIS A 11 -9.71 21.24 -6.88
C HIS A 11 -9.17 20.41 -8.05
N GLY A 12 -9.83 19.31 -8.43
CA GLY A 12 -9.36 18.43 -9.50
C GLY A 12 -7.98 17.81 -9.22
N THR A 13 -7.67 17.57 -7.93
CA THR A 13 -6.43 16.93 -7.48
C THR A 13 -6.69 15.50 -7.04
N GLY A 14 -5.66 14.66 -7.04
CA GLY A 14 -5.72 13.33 -6.43
C GLY A 14 -5.51 13.33 -4.91
N MET A 15 -5.57 12.14 -4.31
CA MET A 15 -5.25 11.94 -2.89
C MET A 15 -4.05 11.00 -2.73
N SER A 16 -3.18 11.27 -1.76
CA SER A 16 -2.18 10.32 -1.32
C SER A 16 -2.09 10.25 0.19
N PHE A 17 -1.98 9.03 0.72
CA PHE A 17 -1.92 8.78 2.16
C PHE A 17 -1.26 7.44 2.48
N HIS A 18 -0.79 7.30 3.72
CA HIS A 18 -0.29 6.04 4.26
C HIS A 18 -1.46 5.19 4.75
N MET A 19 -1.40 3.88 4.52
CA MET A 19 -2.39 2.96 5.05
C MET A 19 -1.86 1.54 5.16
N SER A 20 -2.25 0.84 6.23
CA SER A 20 -1.90 -0.57 6.48
C SER A 20 -0.41 -0.90 6.37
N PRO A 21 0.52 -0.09 6.92
CA PRO A 21 1.92 -0.46 6.96
C PRO A 21 2.20 -1.57 7.98
N ALA A 22 1.49 -1.56 9.12
CA ALA A 22 1.70 -2.48 10.24
C ALA A 22 0.37 -3.07 10.71
N LYS A 23 0.41 -4.21 11.42
CA LYS A 23 -0.80 -4.97 11.83
C LYS A 23 -1.78 -4.16 12.67
N SER A 24 -1.26 -3.18 13.41
CA SER A 24 -2.05 -2.27 14.25
C SER A 24 -3.09 -1.47 13.45
N ASP A 25 -2.83 -1.13 12.19
CA ASP A 25 -3.77 -0.37 11.35
C ASP A 25 -5.05 -1.16 11.10
N PRO A 26 -5.02 -2.33 10.45
CA PRO A 26 -6.23 -3.10 10.21
C PRO A 26 -6.88 -3.59 11.51
N GLU A 27 -6.10 -3.90 12.56
CA GLU A 27 -6.66 -4.24 13.88
C GLU A 27 -7.48 -3.08 14.46
N GLY A 28 -6.97 -1.85 14.37
CA GLY A 28 -7.68 -0.65 14.81
C GLY A 28 -8.96 -0.39 14.03
N PHE A 29 -8.90 -0.49 12.70
CA PHE A 29 -10.09 -0.32 11.86
C PHE A 29 -11.17 -1.37 12.11
N VAL A 30 -10.77 -2.64 12.31
CA VAL A 30 -11.72 -3.70 12.66
C VAL A 30 -12.34 -3.45 14.03
N ALA A 31 -11.56 -3.00 15.01
CA ALA A 31 -12.06 -2.70 16.34
C ALA A 31 -13.03 -1.50 16.37
N GLU A 32 -12.76 -0.47 15.56
CA GLU A 32 -13.57 0.77 15.54
C GLU A 32 -14.78 0.69 14.59
N PHE A 33 -14.60 0.09 13.41
CA PHE A 33 -15.59 0.13 12.32
C PHE A 33 -16.14 -1.25 11.93
N GLY A 34 -15.57 -2.35 12.45
CA GLY A 34 -16.03 -3.71 12.16
C GLY A 34 -15.56 -4.30 10.82
N HIS A 35 -14.80 -3.54 10.03
CA HIS A 35 -14.21 -4.00 8.76
C HIS A 35 -12.79 -3.40 8.61
N ARG A 36 -12.05 -3.87 7.62
CA ARG A 36 -10.65 -3.47 7.38
C ARG A 36 -10.53 -2.12 6.64
N PRO A 37 -9.35 -1.48 6.64
CA PRO A 37 -9.19 -0.11 6.13
C PRO A 37 -9.63 0.12 4.69
N MET A 38 -9.26 -0.74 3.75
CA MET A 38 -9.60 -0.49 2.35
C MET A 38 -11.10 -0.66 2.10
N VAL A 39 -11.74 -1.62 2.79
CA VAL A 39 -13.20 -1.77 2.79
C VAL A 39 -13.87 -0.52 3.34
N HIS A 40 -13.37 0.01 4.46
CA HIS A 40 -13.92 1.24 5.03
C HIS A 40 -13.87 2.41 4.05
N LEU A 41 -12.69 2.63 3.45
CA LEU A 41 -12.45 3.78 2.58
C LEU A 41 -13.27 3.69 1.29
N ASP A 42 -13.49 2.47 0.79
CA ASP A 42 -14.40 2.22 -0.34
C ASP A 42 -15.86 2.56 0.02
N GLU A 43 -16.36 2.10 1.17
CA GLU A 43 -17.71 2.45 1.67
C GLU A 43 -17.89 3.96 1.88
N LEU A 44 -16.80 4.68 2.17
CA LEU A 44 -16.80 6.14 2.27
C LEU A 44 -16.73 6.86 0.90
N GLY A 45 -16.50 6.14 -0.20
CA GLY A 45 -16.31 6.71 -1.54
C GLY A 45 -14.97 7.46 -1.68
N VAL A 46 -13.95 7.04 -0.92
CA VAL A 46 -12.64 7.69 -0.92
C VAL A 46 -11.72 7.08 -1.98
N LEU A 47 -11.79 5.76 -2.17
CA LEU A 47 -10.94 5.04 -3.11
C LEU A 47 -11.41 5.29 -4.55
N ASP A 48 -10.49 5.74 -5.40
CA ASP A 48 -10.72 5.97 -6.82
C ASP A 48 -9.37 5.99 -7.57
N ARG A 49 -9.41 6.16 -8.89
CA ARG A 49 -8.27 6.12 -9.82
C ARG A 49 -7.25 7.23 -9.61
N ASP A 50 -7.60 8.27 -8.85
CA ASP A 50 -6.72 9.39 -8.50
C ASP A 50 -6.07 9.24 -7.11
N VAL A 51 -6.18 8.05 -6.50
CA VAL A 51 -5.67 7.75 -5.17
C VAL A 51 -4.38 6.94 -5.21
N VAL A 52 -3.34 7.39 -4.48
CA VAL A 52 -2.08 6.66 -4.27
C VAL A 52 -1.91 6.31 -2.79
N ILE A 53 -1.93 5.01 -2.47
CA ILE A 53 -1.84 4.51 -1.10
C ILE A 53 -0.41 4.02 -0.81
N THR A 54 0.25 4.61 0.17
CA THR A 54 1.63 4.27 0.54
C THR A 54 1.68 3.11 1.52
N HIS A 55 2.66 2.21 1.30
CA HIS A 55 2.95 0.97 2.00
C HIS A 55 2.09 -0.24 1.64
N CYS A 56 0.80 -0.26 2.02
CA CYS A 56 -0.12 -1.37 1.77
C CYS A 56 0.45 -2.77 2.10
N VAL A 57 1.09 -2.91 3.26
CA VAL A 57 1.75 -4.18 3.63
C VAL A 57 0.75 -5.18 4.21
N GLN A 58 -0.16 -4.73 5.05
CA GLN A 58 -1.12 -5.57 5.77
C GLN A 58 -2.49 -5.52 5.08
N VAL A 59 -2.53 -5.98 3.84
CA VAL A 59 -3.75 -6.04 3.01
C VAL A 59 -4.19 -7.49 2.87
N ASP A 60 -5.47 -7.78 3.06
CA ASP A 60 -6.04 -9.12 2.83
C ASP A 60 -6.62 -9.28 1.41
N ASP A 61 -7.11 -10.48 1.07
CA ASP A 61 -7.63 -10.76 -0.28
C ASP A 61 -8.90 -9.98 -0.62
N ARG A 62 -9.72 -9.66 0.39
CA ARG A 62 -10.93 -8.84 0.19
C ARG A 62 -10.53 -7.40 -0.11
N GLU A 63 -9.62 -6.83 0.68
CA GLU A 63 -9.09 -5.48 0.46
C GLU A 63 -8.37 -5.36 -0.88
N LEU A 64 -7.62 -6.39 -1.29
CA LEU A 64 -6.98 -6.45 -2.61
C LEU A 64 -8.02 -6.32 -3.73
N SER A 65 -9.13 -7.05 -3.63
CA SER A 65 -10.21 -7.01 -4.63
C SER A 65 -10.85 -5.62 -4.69
N VAL A 66 -11.18 -5.04 -3.52
CA VAL A 66 -11.72 -3.67 -3.40
C VAL A 66 -10.77 -2.63 -4.02
N MET A 67 -9.47 -2.73 -3.74
CA MET A 67 -8.46 -1.83 -4.31
C MET A 67 -8.37 -1.96 -5.84
N ALA A 68 -8.44 -3.18 -6.37
CA ALA A 68 -8.40 -3.43 -7.80
C ALA A 68 -9.65 -2.89 -8.51
N GLU A 69 -10.83 -3.09 -7.93
CA GLU A 69 -12.11 -2.57 -8.45
C GLU A 69 -12.15 -1.04 -8.45
N ALA A 70 -11.70 -0.40 -7.37
CA ALA A 70 -11.60 1.05 -7.27
C ALA A 70 -10.54 1.65 -8.20
N GLY A 71 -9.56 0.85 -8.64
CA GLY A 71 -8.51 1.29 -9.56
C GLY A 71 -7.45 2.17 -8.91
N VAL A 72 -7.22 2.02 -7.60
CA VAL A 72 -6.22 2.81 -6.86
C VAL A 72 -4.79 2.47 -7.33
N HIS A 73 -3.84 3.29 -6.88
CA HIS A 73 -2.41 3.05 -7.06
C HIS A 73 -1.74 2.79 -5.70
N VAL A 74 -0.63 2.06 -5.70
CA VAL A 74 0.13 1.75 -4.49
C VAL A 74 1.55 2.26 -4.62
N CYS A 75 2.06 2.94 -3.59
CA CYS A 75 3.46 3.29 -3.46
C CYS A 75 4.13 2.32 -2.47
N HIS A 76 4.88 1.35 -3.01
CA HIS A 76 5.61 0.37 -2.23
C HIS A 76 6.97 0.94 -1.78
N CYS A 77 7.16 1.06 -0.47
CA CYS A 77 8.40 1.56 0.13
C CYS A 77 9.18 0.43 0.84
N PRO A 78 9.96 -0.41 0.11
CA PRO A 78 10.61 -1.59 0.67
C PRO A 78 11.69 -1.27 1.70
N THR A 79 12.43 -0.18 1.52
CA THR A 79 13.52 0.21 2.43
C THR A 79 12.99 0.53 3.82
N THR A 80 11.96 1.38 3.92
CA THR A 80 11.27 1.63 5.19
C THR A 80 10.71 0.34 5.75
N ALA A 81 9.94 -0.41 4.96
CA ALA A 81 9.24 -1.59 5.44
C ALA A 81 10.18 -2.64 6.05
N LEU A 82 11.38 -2.80 5.50
CA LEU A 82 12.43 -3.62 6.09
C LEU A 82 13.03 -3.00 7.37
N LYS A 83 13.40 -1.71 7.33
CA LYS A 83 14.03 -1.05 8.49
C LYS A 83 13.14 -1.11 9.73
N VAL A 84 11.84 -0.90 9.57
CA VAL A 84 10.87 -0.85 10.68
C VAL A 84 10.11 -2.16 10.90
N SER A 85 10.49 -3.22 10.19
CA SER A 85 9.93 -4.58 10.37
C SER A 85 8.42 -4.69 10.14
N TYR A 86 7.90 -4.06 9.08
CA TYR A 86 6.49 -4.19 8.69
C TYR A 86 6.08 -5.59 8.20
N GLY A 87 7.07 -6.46 7.93
CA GLY A 87 6.83 -7.83 7.48
C GLY A 87 6.54 -7.95 5.99
N VAL A 88 6.88 -6.93 5.19
CA VAL A 88 6.54 -6.84 3.76
C VAL A 88 6.94 -8.06 2.94
N THR A 89 8.08 -8.67 3.25
CA THR A 89 8.58 -9.88 2.60
C THR A 89 7.68 -11.10 2.82
N GLN A 90 7.07 -11.20 4.01
CA GLN A 90 6.33 -12.40 4.44
C GLN A 90 4.83 -12.29 4.18
N VAL A 91 4.24 -11.10 4.37
CA VAL A 91 2.79 -10.90 4.29
C VAL A 91 2.36 -9.90 3.21
N GLY A 92 3.31 -9.16 2.63
CA GLY A 92 3.02 -8.19 1.59
C GLY A 92 2.49 -8.86 0.32
N LYS A 93 1.48 -8.24 -0.28
CA LYS A 93 0.78 -8.71 -1.49
C LYS A 93 1.15 -7.91 -2.75
N MET A 94 2.34 -7.30 -2.79
CA MET A 94 2.74 -6.45 -3.92
C MET A 94 2.72 -7.21 -5.26
N PRO A 95 3.21 -8.46 -5.37
CA PRO A 95 3.04 -9.25 -6.60
C PRO A 95 1.56 -9.46 -6.98
N GLU A 96 0.70 -9.77 -6.01
CA GLU A 96 -0.74 -9.96 -6.22
C GLU A 96 -1.43 -8.67 -6.65
N MET A 97 -1.04 -7.52 -6.11
CA MET A 97 -1.50 -6.21 -6.54
C MET A 97 -1.20 -5.98 -8.03
N VAL A 98 0.05 -6.23 -8.44
CA VAL A 98 0.45 -6.14 -9.86
C VAL A 98 -0.37 -7.10 -10.72
N MET A 99 -0.53 -8.36 -10.31
CA MET A 99 -1.33 -9.36 -11.04
C MET A 99 -2.81 -8.98 -11.15
N SER A 100 -3.33 -8.25 -10.16
CA SER A 100 -4.73 -7.77 -10.13
C SER A 100 -4.93 -6.46 -10.91
N GLY A 101 -3.90 -5.95 -11.58
CA GLY A 101 -3.97 -4.72 -12.37
C GLY A 101 -3.81 -3.42 -11.56
N ILE A 102 -3.49 -3.50 -10.28
CA ILE A 102 -3.15 -2.33 -9.47
C ILE A 102 -1.77 -1.83 -9.89
N ASN A 103 -1.68 -0.54 -10.20
CA ASN A 103 -0.39 0.09 -10.48
C ASN A 103 0.43 0.22 -9.19
N VAL A 104 1.56 -0.50 -9.12
CA VAL A 104 2.48 -0.46 -7.97
C VAL A 104 3.75 0.31 -8.34
N ALA A 105 3.91 1.51 -7.79
CA ALA A 105 5.12 2.31 -7.87
C ALA A 105 6.11 1.97 -6.75
N ILE A 106 7.38 2.32 -6.94
CA ILE A 106 8.44 2.16 -5.94
C ILE A 106 8.71 3.53 -5.30
N GLY A 107 8.74 3.57 -3.97
CA GLY A 107 9.11 4.75 -3.19
C GLY A 107 10.21 4.44 -2.17
N THR A 108 10.86 5.49 -1.66
CA THR A 108 11.83 5.36 -0.55
C THR A 108 11.23 5.71 0.80
N ASP A 109 10.11 6.44 0.82
CA ASP A 109 9.57 7.10 2.01
C ASP A 109 10.63 8.03 2.69
N GLY A 110 10.33 8.58 3.86
CA GLY A 110 11.15 9.56 4.55
C GLY A 110 12.46 9.01 5.13
N ASN A 111 13.49 9.86 5.20
CA ASN A 111 14.82 9.48 5.70
C ASN A 111 14.82 9.08 7.18
N ASN A 112 13.85 9.53 7.97
CA ASN A 112 13.66 9.06 9.35
C ASN A 112 13.38 7.54 9.42
N ALA A 113 12.73 6.98 8.40
CA ALA A 113 12.31 5.60 8.34
C ALA A 113 13.04 4.76 7.26
N SER A 114 13.78 5.38 6.35
CA SER A 114 14.61 4.70 5.32
C SER A 114 16.13 4.96 5.45
N ASN A 115 16.55 5.98 6.21
CA ASN A 115 17.91 6.55 6.30
C ASN A 115 18.44 7.20 5.00
N TYR A 116 18.01 6.73 3.83
CA TYR A 116 18.48 7.22 2.53
C TYR A 116 17.32 7.33 1.53
N SER A 117 17.38 8.34 0.67
CA SER A 117 16.53 8.47 -0.52
C SER A 117 17.21 7.81 -1.73
N ASP A 118 17.41 6.48 -1.66
CA ASP A 118 18.10 5.71 -2.69
C ASP A 118 17.12 4.81 -3.47
N MET A 119 16.71 5.29 -4.65
CA MET A 119 15.80 4.57 -5.54
C MET A 119 16.40 3.28 -6.11
N MET A 120 17.72 3.21 -6.31
CA MET A 120 18.37 2.01 -6.85
C MET A 120 18.37 0.89 -5.81
N ARG A 121 18.63 1.25 -4.55
CA ARG A 121 18.51 0.31 -3.43
C ARG A 121 17.08 -0.16 -3.23
N ALA A 122 16.09 0.74 -3.28
CA ALA A 122 14.69 0.36 -3.19
C ALA A 122 14.30 -0.62 -4.32
N THR A 123 14.70 -0.32 -5.55
CA THR A 123 14.43 -1.16 -6.73
C THR A 123 15.08 -2.55 -6.60
N TYR A 124 16.34 -2.63 -6.15
CA TYR A 124 17.01 -3.91 -5.93
C TYR A 124 16.28 -4.78 -4.90
N LEU A 125 15.78 -4.17 -3.82
CA LEU A 125 14.97 -4.89 -2.83
C LEU A 125 13.68 -5.43 -3.46
N VAL A 126 12.93 -4.62 -4.22
CA VAL A 126 11.71 -5.11 -4.89
C VAL A 126 12.01 -6.32 -5.78
N ALA A 127 13.10 -6.27 -6.55
CA ALA A 127 13.48 -7.34 -7.47
C ALA A 127 13.80 -8.68 -6.76
N GLY A 128 14.22 -8.65 -5.50
CA GLY A 128 14.66 -9.84 -4.76
C GLY A 128 13.70 -10.34 -3.68
N LEU A 129 13.01 -9.44 -2.97
CA LEU A 129 12.32 -9.78 -1.72
C LEU A 129 11.28 -10.88 -1.90
N PHE A 130 10.38 -10.74 -2.88
CA PHE A 130 9.30 -11.70 -3.08
C PHE A 130 9.77 -13.02 -3.72
N LYS A 131 10.84 -12.96 -4.54
CA LYS A 131 11.48 -14.15 -5.10
C LYS A 131 12.06 -15.04 -4.02
N ASP A 132 12.84 -14.43 -3.14
CA ASP A 132 13.46 -15.12 -2.01
C ASP A 132 12.40 -15.67 -1.04
N ALA A 133 11.44 -14.82 -0.66
CA ALA A 133 10.36 -15.20 0.27
C ALA A 133 9.54 -16.41 -0.22
N ARG A 134 9.32 -16.50 -1.53
CA ARG A 134 8.51 -17.54 -2.16
C ARG A 134 9.34 -18.66 -2.78
N GLN A 135 10.66 -18.59 -2.65
CA GLN A 135 11.62 -19.52 -3.21
C GLN A 135 11.39 -19.76 -4.72
N ASP A 136 11.04 -18.68 -5.43
CA ASP A 136 10.74 -18.70 -6.87
C ASP A 136 11.56 -17.62 -7.60
N PRO A 137 12.61 -18.00 -8.37
CA PRO A 137 13.42 -17.05 -9.10
C PRO A 137 12.72 -16.44 -10.32
N GLN A 138 11.62 -17.04 -10.80
CA GLN A 138 10.93 -16.65 -12.05
C GLN A 138 9.76 -15.69 -11.84
N MET A 139 9.43 -15.35 -10.59
CA MET A 139 8.46 -14.32 -10.26
C MET A 139 8.80 -12.94 -10.84
#